data_AF-A0A927RIA1-F1
#
_entry.id   AF-A0A927RIA1-F1
#
_cell.length_a   1.000
_cell.length_b   1.000
_cell.length_c   1.000
_cell.angle_alpha   90.00
_cell.angle_beta   90.00
_cell.angle_gamma   90.00
#
_symmetry.space_group_name_H-M   'P 1'
#
loop_
_entity.id
_entity.type
_entity.pdbx_description
1 polymer ?
#
loop_
_entity_poly.entity_id
_entity_poly.type
_entity_poly.pdbx_seq_one_letter_code
_entity_poly.pdbx_strand_id
1 'polypeptide(L)'
;MHPLFKDYAAEWLKEKSRTVKESTFKGYEQLVRVNLLPAFGEMSLAEITRKEVQDLLFSYADQGKNRTAQKLKVMLTAMFDVIVSDYPKLTNPMGKIVLNHYEVKKGRAFTKDEEKQIIDFCKQHPHYHGNSALLLLMYTGMRVGELKTAEYDGQYITCISEKTRKGRKEIVRKIPISPMLKRILHMIDFEKATHTNRDVARDAIKRIFPDRHT
;
A
#
# COMPACT_ATOMS: atom_id res chain seq x y z
N MET A 1 -26.37 -16.73 -22.69
CA MET A 1 -25.00 -16.25 -22.99
C MET A 1 -24.49 -15.57 -21.74
N HIS A 2 -23.30 -15.93 -21.26
CA HIS A 2 -22.71 -15.31 -20.07
C HIS A 2 -22.02 -14.01 -20.48
N PRO A 3 -21.98 -12.97 -19.62
CA PRO A 3 -21.35 -11.70 -19.96
C PRO A 3 -19.86 -11.88 -20.24
N LEU A 4 -19.27 -10.89 -20.90
CA LEU A 4 -17.82 -10.83 -21.05
C LEU A 4 -17.19 -10.42 -19.72
N PHE A 5 -15.94 -10.85 -19.50
CA PHE A 5 -15.21 -10.50 -18.29
C PHE A 5 -15.06 -8.98 -18.11
N LYS A 6 -14.85 -8.23 -19.20
CA LYS A 6 -14.71 -6.77 -19.14
C LYS A 6 -15.96 -6.08 -18.59
N ASP A 7 -17.14 -6.58 -18.96
CA ASP A 7 -18.41 -6.00 -18.53
C ASP A 7 -18.63 -6.27 -17.05
N TYR A 8 -18.42 -7.52 -16.61
CA TYR A 8 -18.47 -7.88 -15.20
C TYR A 8 -17.43 -7.10 -14.37
N ALA A 9 -16.20 -6.98 -14.85
CA ALA A 9 -15.15 -6.26 -14.15
C ALA A 9 -15.47 -4.77 -13.99
N ALA A 10 -16.12 -4.14 -14.97
CA ALA A 10 -16.58 -2.75 -14.89
C ALA A 10 -17.65 -2.57 -13.80
N GLU A 11 -18.63 -3.49 -13.73
CA GLU A 11 -19.65 -3.50 -12.69
C GLU A 11 -19.04 -3.72 -11.29
N TRP A 12 -18.17 -4.71 -11.17
CA TRP A 12 -17.46 -5.01 -9.93
C TRP A 12 -16.65 -3.80 -9.43
N LEU A 13 -15.94 -3.11 -10.33
CA LEU A 13 -15.22 -1.87 -9.99
C LEU A 13 -16.18 -0.76 -9.55
N LYS A 14 -17.31 -0.57 -10.23
CA LYS A 14 -18.33 0.41 -9.84
C LYS A 14 -18.84 0.15 -8.42
N GLU A 15 -19.06 -1.10 -8.04
CA GLU A 15 -19.41 -1.47 -6.66
C GLU A 15 -18.28 -1.20 -5.66
N LYS A 16 -17.04 -1.59 -5.99
CA LYS A 16 -15.89 -1.34 -5.11
C LYS A 16 -15.65 0.14 -4.89
N SER A 17 -15.87 1.00 -5.89
CA SER A 17 -15.74 2.47 -5.73
C SER A 17 -16.59 3.02 -4.57
N ARG A 18 -17.74 2.38 -4.30
CA ARG A 18 -18.66 2.74 -3.22
C ARG A 18 -18.21 2.20 -1.87
N THR A 19 -17.62 1.01 -1.83
CA THR A 19 -17.35 0.26 -0.59
C THR A 19 -15.91 0.37 -0.07
N VAL A 20 -14.93 0.75 -0.89
CA VAL A 20 -13.52 0.86 -0.49
C VAL A 20 -12.99 2.29 -0.55
N LYS A 21 -11.87 2.56 0.14
CA LYS A 21 -11.15 3.84 0.04
C LYS A 21 -10.65 4.06 -1.38
N GLU A 22 -10.55 5.32 -1.79
CA GLU A 22 -10.05 5.72 -3.11
C GLU A 22 -8.69 5.11 -3.46
N SER A 23 -7.74 5.08 -2.51
CA SER A 23 -6.43 4.46 -2.72
C SER A 23 -6.48 2.96 -2.97
N THR A 24 -7.43 2.26 -2.33
CA THR A 24 -7.68 0.83 -2.57
C THR A 24 -8.34 0.63 -3.93
N PHE A 25 -9.32 1.47 -4.27
CA PHE A 25 -10.01 1.44 -5.55
C PHE A 25 -9.05 1.65 -6.73
N LYS A 26 -8.18 2.67 -6.67
CA LYS A 26 -7.13 2.91 -7.67
C LYS A 26 -6.23 1.70 -7.87
N GLY A 27 -5.88 1.01 -6.78
CA GLY A 27 -5.12 -0.24 -6.85
C GLY A 27 -5.89 -1.38 -7.54
N TYR A 28 -7.20 -1.46 -7.32
CA TYR A 28 -8.04 -2.45 -8.00
C TYR A 28 -8.21 -2.16 -9.49
N GLU A 29 -8.55 -0.92 -9.82
CA GLU A 29 -8.67 -0.45 -11.21
C GLU A 29 -7.37 -0.69 -12.00
N GLN A 30 -6.21 -0.38 -11.40
CA GLN A 30 -4.93 -0.64 -12.02
C GLN A 30 -4.70 -2.13 -12.33
N LEU A 31 -4.98 -3.03 -11.37
CA LEU A 31 -4.83 -4.47 -11.57
C LEU A 31 -5.78 -4.99 -12.65
N VAL A 32 -7.03 -4.55 -12.65
CA VAL A 32 -8.00 -4.93 -13.69
C VAL A 32 -7.50 -4.47 -15.06
N ARG A 33 -7.20 -3.18 -15.20
CA ARG A 33 -6.83 -2.57 -16.49
C ARG A 33 -5.53 -3.12 -17.06
N VAL A 34 -4.51 -3.31 -16.22
CA VAL A 34 -3.15 -3.64 -16.67
C VAL A 34 -2.94 -5.16 -16.78
N ASN A 35 -3.63 -5.95 -15.96
CA ASN A 35 -3.35 -7.38 -15.83
C ASN A 35 -4.51 -8.28 -16.28
N LEU A 36 -5.76 -7.93 -15.97
CA LEU A 36 -6.90 -8.82 -16.20
C LEU A 36 -7.61 -8.57 -17.53
N LEU A 37 -7.84 -7.31 -17.90
CA LEU A 37 -8.48 -6.99 -19.19
C LEU A 37 -7.67 -7.48 -20.40
N PRO A 38 -6.33 -7.34 -20.44
CA PRO A 38 -5.55 -7.88 -21.56
C PRO A 38 -5.60 -9.41 -21.65
N ALA A 39 -5.84 -10.11 -20.54
CA ALA A 39 -5.86 -11.57 -20.49
C ALA A 39 -7.26 -12.15 -20.77
N PHE A 40 -8.30 -11.57 -20.17
CA PHE A 40 -9.64 -12.17 -20.13
C PHE A 40 -10.74 -11.25 -20.65
N GLY A 41 -10.46 -9.98 -20.96
CA GLY A 41 -11.49 -8.95 -21.17
C GLY A 41 -12.56 -9.32 -22.20
N GLU A 42 -12.14 -9.90 -23.32
CA GLU A 42 -13.03 -10.31 -24.43
C GLU A 42 -13.55 -11.75 -24.31
N MET A 43 -13.20 -12.47 -23.24
CA MET A 43 -13.70 -13.83 -22.99
C MET A 43 -15.03 -13.77 -22.26
N SER A 44 -15.94 -14.69 -22.59
CA SER A 44 -17.12 -14.94 -21.78
C SER A 44 -16.71 -15.53 -20.43
N LEU A 45 -17.43 -15.21 -19.35
CA LEU A 45 -17.15 -15.76 -18.01
C LEU A 45 -17.16 -17.30 -17.99
N ALA A 46 -17.91 -17.95 -18.89
CA ALA A 46 -17.97 -19.40 -19.00
C ALA A 46 -16.74 -20.03 -19.67
N GLU A 47 -15.99 -19.24 -20.43
CA GLU A 47 -14.82 -19.69 -21.19
C GLU A 47 -13.54 -19.64 -20.36
N ILE A 48 -13.52 -18.85 -19.29
CA ILE A 48 -12.33 -18.70 -18.44
C ILE A 48 -12.10 -19.97 -17.63
N THR A 49 -11.05 -20.69 -17.98
CA THR A 49 -10.69 -21.96 -17.36
C THR A 49 -9.70 -21.78 -16.20
N ARG A 50 -9.66 -22.79 -15.32
CA ARG A 50 -8.63 -22.90 -14.28
C ARG A 50 -7.21 -22.89 -14.84
N LYS A 51 -7.01 -23.44 -16.06
CA LYS A 51 -5.69 -23.48 -16.71
C LYS A 51 -5.23 -22.08 -17.11
N GLU A 52 -6.08 -21.30 -17.76
CA GLU A 52 -5.73 -19.93 -18.19
C GLU A 52 -5.43 -19.02 -17.01
N VAL A 53 -6.20 -19.13 -15.91
CA VAL A 53 -5.89 -18.42 -14.67
C VAL A 53 -4.54 -18.84 -14.10
N GLN A 54 -4.26 -20.15 -14.06
CA GLN A 54 -2.99 -20.67 -13.55
C GLN A 54 -1.80 -20.16 -14.37
N ASP A 55 -1.91 -20.20 -15.70
CA ASP A 55 -0.89 -19.76 -16.64
C ASP A 55 -0.65 -18.24 -16.52
N LEU A 56 -1.71 -17.43 -16.40
CA LEU A 56 -1.59 -15.99 -16.14
C LEU A 56 -0.80 -15.72 -14.85
N LEU A 57 -1.14 -16.38 -13.76
CA LEU A 57 -0.49 -16.15 -12.46
C LEU A 57 0.98 -16.60 -12.47
N PHE A 58 1.30 -17.71 -13.13
CA PHE A 58 2.67 -18.15 -13.32
C PHE A 58 3.48 -17.20 -14.20
N SER A 59 2.90 -16.64 -15.26
CA SER A 59 3.60 -15.64 -16.08
C SER A 59 4.13 -14.45 -15.26
N TYR A 60 3.42 -14.02 -14.20
CA TYR A 60 3.90 -12.98 -13.30
C TYR A 60 4.93 -13.50 -12.30
N ALA A 61 4.77 -14.72 -11.80
CA ALA A 61 5.73 -15.34 -10.88
C ALA A 61 7.09 -15.55 -11.58
N ASP A 62 7.10 -16.02 -12.82
CA ASP A 62 8.29 -16.26 -13.65
C ASP A 62 9.04 -14.97 -13.97
N GLN A 63 8.32 -13.84 -14.06
CA GLN A 63 8.91 -12.50 -14.17
C GLN A 63 9.45 -11.96 -12.82
N GLY A 64 9.43 -12.75 -11.75
CA GLY A 64 9.76 -12.32 -10.39
C GLY A 64 8.71 -11.41 -9.73
N LYS A 65 7.56 -11.17 -10.37
CA LYS A 65 6.47 -10.30 -9.89
C LYS A 65 5.51 -11.04 -8.95
N ASN A 66 6.06 -11.82 -8.02
CA ASN A 66 5.32 -12.69 -7.09
C ASN A 66 4.25 -11.93 -6.28
N ARG A 67 4.54 -10.70 -5.84
CA ARG A 67 3.56 -9.87 -5.13
C ARG A 67 2.35 -9.51 -6.00
N THR A 68 2.56 -9.28 -7.30
CA THR A 68 1.47 -9.01 -8.25
C THR A 68 0.64 -10.27 -8.47
N ALA A 69 1.28 -11.43 -8.68
CA ALA A 69 0.59 -12.71 -8.80
C ALA A 69 -0.32 -13.00 -7.59
N GLN A 70 0.18 -12.79 -6.36
CA GLN A 70 -0.64 -12.97 -5.15
C GLN A 70 -1.82 -12.00 -5.08
N LYS A 71 -1.64 -10.72 -5.47
CA LYS A 71 -2.74 -9.75 -5.54
C LYS A 71 -3.81 -10.15 -6.56
N LEU A 72 -3.39 -10.60 -7.75
CA LEU A 72 -4.30 -11.08 -8.79
C LEU A 72 -5.06 -12.32 -8.32
N LYS A 73 -4.39 -13.29 -7.69
CA LYS A 73 -5.02 -14.47 -7.11
C LYS A 73 -6.14 -14.09 -6.12
N VAL A 74 -5.86 -13.20 -5.17
CA VAL A 74 -6.85 -12.73 -4.18
C VAL A 74 -8.03 -12.03 -4.85
N MET A 75 -7.76 -11.17 -5.84
CA MET A 75 -8.80 -10.43 -6.56
C MET A 75 -9.69 -11.36 -7.39
N LEU A 76 -9.08 -12.25 -8.17
CA LEU A 76 -9.80 -13.23 -9.00
C LEU A 76 -10.61 -14.19 -8.13
N THR A 77 -10.10 -14.60 -6.96
CA THR A 77 -10.88 -15.37 -5.99
C THR A 77 -12.14 -14.60 -5.58
N ALA A 78 -11.98 -13.35 -5.13
CA ALA A 78 -13.11 -12.52 -4.71
C ALA A 78 -14.11 -12.19 -5.84
N MET A 79 -13.66 -12.12 -7.09
CA MET A 79 -14.53 -11.94 -8.26
C MET A 79 -15.28 -13.24 -8.57
N PHE A 80 -14.57 -14.36 -8.72
CA PHE A 80 -15.17 -15.62 -9.13
C PHE A 80 -16.09 -16.23 -8.06
N ASP A 81 -15.84 -15.98 -6.78
CA ASP A 81 -16.76 -16.36 -5.69
C ASP A 81 -18.13 -15.67 -5.85
N VAL A 82 -18.16 -14.43 -6.31
CA VAL A 82 -19.41 -13.70 -6.60
C VAL A 82 -20.00 -14.17 -7.92
N ILE A 83 -19.19 -14.31 -8.98
CA ILE A 83 -19.63 -14.79 -10.29
C ILE A 83 -20.38 -16.13 -10.18
N VAL A 84 -19.85 -17.10 -9.45
CA VAL A 84 -20.53 -18.41 -9.33
C VAL A 84 -21.77 -18.36 -8.46
N SER A 85 -21.90 -17.37 -7.58
CA SER A 85 -23.14 -17.10 -6.86
C SER A 85 -24.22 -16.53 -7.79
N ASP A 86 -23.85 -15.60 -8.69
CA ASP A 86 -24.78 -14.96 -9.63
C ASP A 86 -25.11 -15.86 -10.83
N TYR A 87 -24.18 -16.75 -11.21
CA TYR A 87 -24.32 -17.71 -12.30
C TYR A 87 -24.03 -19.15 -11.82
N PRO A 88 -24.97 -19.81 -11.11
CA PRO A 88 -24.74 -21.11 -10.45
C PRO A 88 -24.35 -22.26 -11.37
N LYS A 89 -24.53 -22.13 -12.69
CA LYS A 89 -24.12 -23.12 -13.69
C LYS A 89 -22.63 -23.03 -14.04
N LEU A 90 -21.93 -21.97 -13.62
CA LEU A 90 -20.50 -21.80 -13.86
C LEU A 90 -19.68 -22.54 -12.81
N THR A 91 -18.57 -23.13 -13.26
CA THR A 91 -17.57 -23.70 -12.36
C THR A 91 -16.59 -22.61 -11.94
N ASN A 92 -16.23 -22.55 -10.66
CA ASN A 92 -15.23 -21.58 -10.17
C ASN A 92 -13.81 -21.99 -10.64
N PRO A 93 -13.14 -21.23 -11.53
CA PRO A 93 -11.79 -21.56 -12.00
C PRO A 93 -10.72 -21.42 -10.92
N MET A 94 -11.04 -20.80 -9.77
CA MET A 94 -10.10 -20.53 -8.68
C MET A 94 -9.87 -21.70 -7.73
N GLY A 95 -10.75 -22.72 -7.73
CA GLY A 95 -10.80 -23.75 -6.68
C GLY A 95 -9.53 -24.58 -6.46
N LYS A 96 -8.59 -24.60 -7.40
CA LYS A 96 -7.30 -25.32 -7.30
C LYS A 96 -6.11 -24.48 -7.78
N ILE A 97 -6.21 -23.15 -7.69
CA ILE A 97 -5.11 -22.26 -8.09
C ILE A 97 -4.00 -22.27 -7.04
N VAL A 98 -2.78 -22.57 -7.50
CA VAL A 98 -1.59 -22.64 -6.65
C VAL A 98 -0.57 -21.58 -7.05
N LEU A 99 0.11 -21.03 -6.07
CA LEU A 99 1.26 -20.14 -6.24
C LEU A 99 2.29 -20.52 -5.19
N ASN A 100 3.56 -20.48 -5.58
CA ASN A 100 4.65 -20.72 -4.64
C ASN A 100 4.61 -19.69 -3.50
N HIS A 101 5.09 -20.10 -2.33
CA HIS A 101 5.27 -19.19 -1.22
C HIS A 101 6.28 -18.10 -1.63
N TYR A 102 5.92 -16.85 -1.37
CA TYR A 102 6.78 -15.70 -1.64
C TYR A 102 6.99 -14.94 -0.34
N GLU A 103 8.24 -14.85 0.08
CA GLU A 103 8.62 -14.04 1.22
C GLU A 103 8.90 -12.61 0.78
N VAL A 104 8.17 -11.66 1.36
CA VAL A 104 8.41 -10.23 1.12
C VAL A 104 9.68 -9.83 1.85
N LYS A 105 10.65 -9.25 1.13
CA LYS A 105 11.81 -8.61 1.75
C LYS A 105 11.33 -7.52 2.71
N LYS A 106 11.58 -7.70 4.00
CA LYS A 106 11.21 -6.74 5.04
C LYS A 106 12.32 -5.70 5.19
N GLY A 107 11.93 -4.47 5.52
CA GLY A 107 12.87 -3.47 6.01
C GLY A 107 13.42 -3.87 7.38
N ARG A 108 14.60 -3.34 7.73
CA ARG A 108 15.18 -3.47 9.08
C ARG A 108 15.12 -2.15 9.83
N ALA A 109 15.11 -2.23 11.16
CA ALA A 109 15.22 -1.06 12.02
C ALA A 109 16.56 -0.34 11.80
N PHE A 110 16.59 0.97 12.07
CA PHE A 110 17.83 1.75 12.13
C PHE A 110 18.65 1.32 13.34
N THR A 111 19.97 1.16 13.16
CA THR A 111 20.89 1.03 14.30
C THR A 111 21.10 2.40 14.96
N LYS A 112 21.71 2.43 16.15
CA LYS A 112 22.07 3.69 16.82
C LYS A 112 23.06 4.52 16.00
N ASP A 113 23.98 3.88 15.30
CA ASP A 113 24.94 4.58 14.42
C ASP A 113 24.25 5.17 13.20
N GLU A 114 23.28 4.46 12.63
CA GLU A 114 22.47 4.99 11.53
C GLU A 114 21.55 6.12 11.98
N GLU A 115 20.95 6.02 13.16
CA GLU A 115 20.20 7.13 13.79
C GLU A 115 21.10 8.36 13.93
N LYS A 116 22.34 8.19 14.41
CA LYS A 116 23.32 9.28 14.50
C LYS A 116 23.61 9.89 13.12
N GLN A 117 23.84 9.07 12.10
CA GLN A 117 24.07 9.55 10.73
C GLN A 117 22.88 10.34 10.18
N ILE A 118 21.65 9.92 10.49
CA ILE A 118 20.44 10.67 10.13
C ILE A 118 20.43 12.05 10.80
N ILE A 119 20.68 12.10 12.11
CA ILE A 119 20.70 13.37 12.86
C ILE A 119 21.79 14.30 12.32
N ASP A 120 23.00 13.78 12.08
CA ASP A 120 24.12 14.55 11.57
C ASP A 120 23.85 15.07 10.15
N PHE A 121 23.24 14.26 9.28
CA PHE A 121 22.78 14.70 7.96
C PHE A 121 21.78 15.86 8.06
N CYS A 122 20.77 15.75 8.93
CA CYS A 122 19.77 16.80 9.11
C CYS A 122 20.39 18.12 9.62
N LYS A 123 21.41 18.04 10.48
CA LYS A 123 22.15 19.22 10.96
C LYS A 123 22.99 19.87 9.86
N GLN A 124 23.65 19.06 9.04
CA GLN A 124 24.49 19.55 7.93
C GLN A 124 23.66 20.13 6.78
N HIS A 125 22.42 19.67 6.60
CA HIS A 125 21.53 20.07 5.52
C HIS A 125 20.21 20.65 6.06
N PRO A 126 20.22 21.74 6.85
CA PRO A 126 19.05 22.22 7.60
C PRO A 126 17.87 22.62 6.70
N HIS A 127 18.13 22.98 5.45
CA HIS A 127 17.11 23.41 4.48
C HIS A 127 16.51 22.25 3.67
N TYR A 128 16.96 21.02 3.86
CA TYR A 128 16.38 19.89 3.13
C TYR A 128 14.96 19.60 3.63
N HIS A 129 13.98 19.78 2.75
CA HIS A 129 12.55 19.71 3.07
C HIS A 129 12.12 18.39 3.73
N GLY A 130 12.82 17.28 3.45
CA GLY A 130 12.49 15.97 4.01
C GLY A 130 12.91 15.75 5.48
N ASN A 131 13.73 16.62 6.05
CA ASN A 131 14.29 16.42 7.40
C ASN A 131 13.21 16.31 8.49
N SER A 132 12.29 17.28 8.55
CA SER A 132 11.26 17.30 9.60
C SER A 132 10.37 16.06 9.55
N ALA A 133 9.97 15.64 8.34
CA ALA A 133 9.18 14.43 8.16
C ALA A 133 9.96 13.16 8.54
N LEU A 134 11.24 13.06 8.14
CA LEU A 134 12.08 11.91 8.48
C LEU A 134 12.24 11.76 10.00
N LEU A 135 12.59 12.84 10.69
CA LEU A 135 12.76 12.85 12.15
C LEU A 135 11.44 12.54 12.86
N LEU A 136 10.34 13.17 12.44
CA LEU A 136 9.03 12.94 13.04
C LEU A 136 8.58 11.47 12.89
N LEU A 137 8.73 10.89 11.69
CA LEU A 137 8.41 9.48 11.44
C LEU A 137 9.28 8.53 12.29
N MET A 138 10.58 8.80 12.37
CA MET A 138 11.53 7.96 13.08
C MET A 138 11.23 7.89 14.58
N TYR A 139 10.91 9.02 15.21
CA TYR A 139 10.73 9.09 16.66
C TYR A 139 9.29 8.83 17.15
N THR A 140 8.29 8.90 16.28
CA THR A 140 6.89 8.66 16.64
C THR A 140 6.37 7.29 16.20
N GLY A 141 7.03 6.66 15.21
CA GLY A 141 6.56 5.41 14.62
C GLY A 141 5.19 5.53 13.93
N MET A 142 4.77 6.75 13.56
CA MET A 142 3.57 6.95 12.76
C MET A 142 3.78 6.50 11.31
N ARG A 143 2.70 6.20 10.60
CA ARG A 143 2.78 5.90 9.17
C ARG A 143 2.97 7.19 8.40
N VAL A 144 3.64 7.10 7.25
CA VAL A 144 3.85 8.25 6.37
C VAL A 144 2.54 8.93 5.94
N GLY A 145 1.45 8.19 5.79
CA GLY A 145 0.13 8.76 5.47
C GLY A 145 -0.53 9.52 6.63
N GLU A 146 -0.06 9.31 7.86
CA GLU A 146 -0.58 9.95 9.08
C GLU A 146 0.02 11.36 9.26
N LEU A 147 1.17 11.67 8.62
CA LEU A 147 1.85 12.97 8.68
C LEU A 147 0.95 14.16 8.35
N LYS A 148 0.09 14.03 7.33
CA LYS A 148 -0.78 15.11 6.86
C LYS A 148 -1.77 15.61 7.92
N THR A 149 -2.02 14.79 8.94
CA THR A 149 -2.96 15.06 10.04
C THR A 149 -2.25 15.17 11.37
N ALA A 150 -0.90 15.26 11.35
CA ALA A 150 -0.12 15.31 12.56
C ALA A 150 -0.19 16.70 13.19
N GLU A 151 -0.59 16.77 14.46
CA GLU A 151 -0.66 18.00 15.23
C GLU A 151 0.13 17.82 16.53
N TYR A 152 0.74 18.91 17.01
CA TYR A 152 1.51 18.91 18.25
C TYR A 152 0.92 19.96 19.21
N ASP A 153 0.46 19.50 20.37
CA ASP A 153 -0.22 20.34 21.37
C ASP A 153 0.71 20.81 22.52
N GLY A 154 2.01 20.52 22.44
CA GLY A 154 2.98 20.78 23.51
C GLY A 154 3.24 19.58 24.44
N GLN A 155 2.35 18.59 24.48
CA GLN A 155 2.48 17.39 25.33
C GLN A 155 2.38 16.09 24.53
N TYR A 156 1.61 16.08 23.45
CA TYR A 156 1.33 14.94 22.61
C TYR A 156 1.38 15.33 21.14
N ILE A 157 1.70 14.32 20.32
CA ILE A 157 1.45 14.38 18.88
C ILE A 157 0.22 13.54 18.59
N THR A 158 -0.78 14.15 17.97
CA THR A 158 -1.99 13.48 17.50
C THR A 158 -1.93 13.27 16.00
N CYS A 159 -2.55 12.20 15.50
CA CYS A 159 -2.76 12.01 14.06
C CYS A 159 -3.96 11.10 13.81
N ILE A 160 -4.60 11.24 12.65
CA ILE A 160 -5.70 10.38 12.23
C ILE A 160 -5.10 9.09 11.64
N SER A 161 -5.53 7.93 12.14
CA SER A 161 -4.96 6.67 11.67
C SER A 161 -5.34 6.35 10.22
N GLU A 162 -4.31 6.10 9.40
CA GLU A 162 -4.44 5.70 7.99
C GLU A 162 -5.22 4.37 7.84
N LYS A 163 -5.19 3.51 8.87
CA LYS A 163 -5.83 2.18 8.89
C LYS A 163 -7.35 2.18 9.04
N THR A 164 -7.98 3.32 9.29
CA THR A 164 -9.45 3.41 9.37
C THR A 164 -10.06 2.97 8.03
N ARG A 165 -11.16 2.20 8.01
CA ARG A 165 -11.84 1.80 6.75
C ARG A 165 -12.84 2.87 6.32
N LYS A 166 -13.21 2.89 5.03
CA LYS A 166 -14.27 3.79 4.52
C LYS A 166 -15.57 3.57 5.30
N GLY A 167 -16.25 4.66 5.66
CA GLY A 167 -17.51 4.63 6.40
C GLY A 167 -17.37 4.32 7.90
N ARG A 168 -16.15 4.12 8.42
CA ARG A 168 -15.91 3.98 9.86
C ARG A 168 -15.44 5.31 10.44
N LYS A 169 -15.78 5.55 11.71
CA LYS A 169 -15.31 6.72 12.46
C LYS A 169 -13.78 6.75 12.48
N GLU A 170 -13.23 7.93 12.25
CA GLU A 170 -11.80 8.17 12.34
C GLU A 170 -11.27 7.82 13.73
N ILE A 171 -10.12 7.14 13.74
CA ILE A 171 -9.42 6.79 14.96
C ILE A 171 -8.26 7.76 15.12
N VAL A 172 -8.32 8.60 16.15
CA VAL A 172 -7.21 9.47 16.52
C VAL A 172 -6.19 8.67 17.31
N ARG A 173 -4.94 8.68 16.87
CA ARG A 173 -3.80 8.17 17.63
C ARG A 173 -3.19 9.31 18.43
N LYS A 174 -2.87 9.05 19.69
CA LYS A 174 -2.19 9.98 20.58
C LYS A 174 -0.82 9.40 20.93
N ILE A 175 0.25 10.13 20.61
CA ILE A 175 1.64 9.69 20.74
C ILE A 175 2.31 10.59 21.78
N PRO A 176 2.78 10.05 22.91
CA PRO A 176 3.48 10.85 23.92
C PRO A 176 4.86 11.28 23.41
N ILE A 177 5.32 12.47 23.84
CA ILE A 177 6.68 12.92 23.55
C ILE A 177 7.67 12.11 24.39
N SER A 178 8.42 11.22 23.73
CA SER A 178 9.48 10.45 24.40
C SER A 178 10.66 11.34 24.78
N PRO A 179 11.48 10.95 25.79
CA PRO A 179 12.70 11.68 26.14
C PRO A 179 13.67 11.84 24.96
N MET A 180 13.70 10.88 24.03
CA MET A 180 14.53 10.95 22.83
C MET A 180 13.99 11.98 21.83
N LEU A 181 12.68 11.97 21.57
CA LEU A 181 12.03 12.96 20.71
C LEU A 181 12.19 14.38 21.27
N LYS A 182 12.04 14.55 22.59
CA LYS A 182 12.18 15.85 23.26
C LYS A 182 13.54 16.52 22.98
N ARG A 183 14.62 15.73 22.88
CA ARG A 183 15.98 16.24 22.63
C ARG A 183 16.14 16.85 21.24
N ILE A 184 15.41 16.34 20.24
CA ILE A 184 15.53 16.76 18.84
C ILE A 184 14.32 17.55 18.36
N LEU A 185 13.34 17.82 19.22
CA LEU A 185 12.08 18.47 18.85
C LEU A 185 12.30 19.84 18.19
N HIS A 186 13.32 20.59 18.63
CA HIS A 186 13.72 21.86 18.04
C HIS A 186 14.21 21.77 16.58
N MET A 187 14.55 20.57 16.11
CA MET A 187 14.94 20.29 14.72
C MET A 187 13.73 19.98 13.82
N ILE A 188 12.54 19.79 14.40
CA ILE A 188 11.33 19.39 13.67
C ILE A 188 10.43 20.62 13.48
N ASP A 189 10.31 21.01 12.22
CA ASP A 189 9.28 21.94 11.76
C ASP A 189 8.03 21.14 11.39
N PHE A 190 6.99 21.20 12.23
CA PHE A 190 5.76 20.42 12.07
C PHE A 190 4.98 20.80 10.81
N GLU A 191 4.94 22.09 10.46
CA GLU A 191 4.26 22.56 9.26
C GLU A 191 4.93 21.97 8.01
N LYS A 192 6.27 21.99 7.94
CA LYS A 192 6.99 21.32 6.83
C LYS A 192 6.77 19.81 6.84
N ALA A 193 6.77 19.18 8.01
CA ALA A 193 6.58 17.74 8.13
C ALA A 193 5.22 17.28 7.57
N THR A 194 4.14 18.00 7.88
CA THR A 194 2.78 17.63 7.45
C THR A 194 2.54 17.82 5.95
N HIS A 195 3.25 18.77 5.33
CA HIS A 195 3.18 19.02 3.89
C HIS A 195 4.16 18.17 3.06
N THR A 196 4.96 17.32 3.71
CA THR A 196 5.93 16.47 3.01
C THR A 196 5.23 15.27 2.35
N ASN A 197 5.50 15.06 1.05
CA ASN A 197 5.03 13.88 0.34
C ASN A 197 5.85 12.62 0.72
N ARG A 198 5.22 11.45 0.63
CA ARG A 198 5.82 10.13 0.87
C ARG A 198 7.12 9.91 0.10
N ASP A 199 7.18 10.34 -1.16
CA ASP A 199 8.39 10.19 -1.97
C ASP A 199 9.57 10.96 -1.38
N VAL A 200 9.34 12.18 -0.87
CA VAL A 200 10.38 12.98 -0.24
C VAL A 200 10.92 12.31 1.03
N ALA A 201 10.05 11.71 1.85
CA ALA A 201 10.48 10.97 3.04
C ALA A 201 11.32 9.72 2.68
N ARG A 202 10.97 9.02 1.60
CA ARG A 202 11.77 7.90 1.08
C ARG A 202 13.11 8.39 0.54
N ASP A 203 13.09 9.47 -0.23
CA ASP A 203 14.27 10.04 -0.87
C ASP A 203 15.26 10.59 0.18
N ALA A 204 14.76 11.10 1.31
CA ALA A 204 15.57 11.48 2.46
C ALA A 204 16.41 10.29 2.96
N ILE A 205 15.78 9.13 3.17
CA ILE A 205 16.48 7.92 3.60
C ILE A 205 17.47 7.46 2.52
N LYS A 206 17.09 7.54 1.24
CA LYS A 206 17.97 7.14 0.13
C LYS A 206 19.18 8.05 -0.07
N ARG A 207 19.08 9.33 0.27
CA ARG A 207 20.22 10.26 0.27
C ARG A 207 21.25 9.89 1.33
N ILE A 208 20.80 9.42 2.49
CA ILE A 208 21.67 9.03 3.61
C ILE A 208 22.18 7.59 3.41
N PHE A 209 21.32 6.70 2.92
CA PHE A 209 21.59 5.28 2.72
C PHE A 209 21.14 4.82 1.31
N PRO A 210 21.96 5.03 0.26
CA PRO A 210 21.60 4.70 -1.11
C PRO A 210 21.19 3.23 -1.31
N ASP A 211 21.91 2.32 -0.68
CA ASP A 211 21.72 0.86 -0.82
C ASP A 211 20.65 0.29 0.11
N ARG A 212 20.09 1.09 1.03
CA ARG A 212 19.10 0.61 1.98
C ARG A 212 17.78 0.29 1.29
N HIS A 213 17.19 -0.84 1.63
CA HIS A 213 15.81 -1.13 1.21
C HIS A 213 14.83 -0.25 2.01
N THR A 214 14.09 0.60 1.30
CA THR A 214 13.14 1.59 1.83
C THR A 214 11.75 1.32 1.32
#